data_AF-A0A5J9TA44-F1
#
_entry.id   AF-A0A5J9TA44-F1
#
_cell.length_a   1.000
_cell.length_b   1.000
_cell.length_c   1.000
_cell.angle_alpha   90.00
_cell.angle_beta   90.00
_cell.angle_gamma   90.00
#
_symmetry.space_group_name_H-M   'P 1'
#
loop_
_entity.id
_entity.type
_entity.pdbx_description
1 polymer ?
#
loop_
_entity_poly.entity_id
_entity_poly.type
_entity_poly.pdbx_seq_one_letter_code
_entity_poly.pdbx_strand_id
1 'polypeptide(L)'
;MNATLRIANTEEQPPTEAALISFRNIEATQHAGWWKEVRTKGHEDKQHEPWWPKLDSGEARESLIQVLTTIIWITSGHHAAVNFGQYPYAGYIPNRPTIARQNIPLEMGDEAMKIYNKNPDKVLLDTFPSQFQSLNVIIVLDLLSSHSPDEQYMGTHVEPAWTADEKIKSAFYKFRGRLWDIVKKINKWNDDPTRKNRHGAGVVPYTLLRPCDGNPWDEKSVMEMGIPNSIYI
;
A
#
# COMPACT_ATOMS: atom_id res chain seq x y z
N MET A 1 33.17 33.14 -36.09
CA MET A 1 32.35 33.45 -34.91
C MET A 1 31.62 32.19 -34.49
N ASN A 2 31.86 31.77 -33.25
CA ASN A 2 31.12 30.87 -32.33
C ASN A 2 30.63 29.52 -32.87
N ALA A 3 31.27 28.39 -32.55
CA ALA A 3 31.55 27.74 -31.25
C ALA A 3 30.37 26.87 -30.73
N THR A 4 30.60 25.57 -30.87
CA THR A 4 29.89 24.40 -30.37
C THR A 4 29.64 24.46 -28.85
N LEU A 5 28.40 24.24 -28.42
CA LEU A 5 28.05 24.06 -27.00
C LEU A 5 27.85 22.56 -26.70
N ARG A 6 28.79 22.04 -25.91
CA ARG A 6 28.83 20.67 -25.39
C ARG A 6 27.76 20.47 -24.31
N ILE A 7 27.12 19.31 -24.34
CA ILE A 7 26.28 18.79 -23.27
C ILE A 7 27.21 18.47 -22.09
N ALA A 8 27.03 19.17 -20.97
CA ALA A 8 27.70 18.86 -19.72
C ALA A 8 26.89 17.79 -18.97
N ASN A 9 27.55 16.68 -18.66
CA ASN A 9 27.12 15.69 -17.67
C ASN A 9 26.86 16.42 -16.34
N THR A 10 25.63 16.38 -15.84
CA THR A 10 25.35 16.63 -14.42
C THR A 10 25.48 15.31 -13.70
N GLU A 11 26.66 15.04 -13.13
CA GLU A 11 26.85 14.05 -12.08
C GLU A 11 25.89 14.39 -10.93
N GLU A 12 25.09 13.43 -10.48
CA GLU A 12 24.33 13.54 -9.23
C GLU A 12 25.33 13.74 -8.08
N GLN A 13 25.39 14.96 -7.54
CA GLN A 13 26.12 15.20 -6.30
C GLN A 13 25.49 14.38 -5.17
N PRO A 14 26.27 13.61 -4.40
CA PRO A 14 25.77 12.97 -3.19
C PRO A 14 25.25 14.05 -2.23
N PRO A 15 24.19 13.76 -1.46
CA PRO A 15 23.58 14.76 -0.58
C PRO A 15 24.62 15.34 0.38
N THR A 16 24.74 16.66 0.37
CA THR A 16 25.69 17.45 1.15
C THR A 16 25.60 17.16 2.65
N GLU A 17 26.75 17.25 3.31
CA GLU A 17 27.04 17.02 4.74
C GLU A 17 26.02 17.59 5.73
N ALA A 18 25.27 18.63 5.35
CA ALA A 18 24.20 19.21 6.15
C ALA A 18 23.00 18.28 6.43
N ALA A 19 22.77 17.25 5.60
CA ALA A 19 21.81 16.17 5.85
C ALA A 19 22.35 15.12 6.84
N LEU A 20 23.67 15.09 7.07
CA LEU A 20 24.33 14.19 8.02
C LEU A 20 24.26 14.72 9.47
N ILE A 21 24.05 16.03 9.66
CA ILE A 21 24.16 16.66 10.98
C ILE A 21 22.88 16.50 11.81
N SER A 22 21.69 16.38 11.21
CA SER A 22 20.44 16.19 11.96
C SER A 22 20.32 14.79 12.60
N PHE A 23 21.05 13.79 12.07
CA PHE A 23 21.08 12.43 12.63
C PHE A 23 22.21 12.19 13.64
N ARG A 24 23.11 13.18 13.88
CA ARG A 24 24.26 12.97 14.77
C ARG A 24 23.92 12.98 16.27
N ASN A 25 22.74 13.49 16.66
CA ASN A 25 22.42 13.75 18.07
C ASN A 25 21.20 12.99 18.63
N ILE A 26 20.59 12.09 17.86
CA ILE A 26 19.78 11.04 18.51
C ILE A 26 20.79 10.01 18.97
N GLU A 27 21.00 9.92 20.29
CA GLU A 27 22.01 9.05 20.87
C GLU A 27 21.88 7.64 20.27
N ALA A 28 22.95 7.13 19.66
CA ALA A 28 22.98 5.82 18.99
C ALA A 28 22.45 4.67 19.90
N THR A 29 22.47 4.90 21.21
CA THR A 29 21.92 4.04 22.26
C THR A 29 20.39 3.89 22.23
N GLN A 30 19.63 4.94 21.93
CA GLN A 30 18.16 4.88 21.96
C GLN A 30 17.60 4.06 20.79
N HIS A 31 18.13 4.27 19.57
CA HIS A 31 17.74 3.50 18.39
C HIS A 31 18.14 2.01 18.48
N ALA A 32 19.34 1.74 19.02
CA ALA A 32 19.80 0.37 19.21
C ALA A 32 18.95 -0.39 20.25
N GLY A 33 18.53 0.30 21.32
CA GLY A 33 17.62 -0.25 22.34
C GLY A 33 16.25 -0.60 21.77
N TRP A 34 15.61 0.37 21.09
CA TRP A 34 14.31 0.16 20.43
C TRP A 34 14.35 -1.03 19.45
N TRP A 35 15.35 -1.07 18.57
CA TRP A 35 15.42 -2.14 17.57
C TRP A 35 15.69 -3.51 18.16
N LYS A 36 16.50 -3.57 19.24
CA LYS A 36 16.69 -4.79 20.01
C LYS A 36 15.37 -5.28 20.58
N GLU A 37 14.57 -4.41 21.19
CA GLU A 37 13.26 -4.76 21.75
C GLU A 37 12.29 -5.25 20.67
N VAL A 38 12.17 -4.53 19.54
CA VAL A 38 11.36 -4.96 18.39
C VAL A 38 11.72 -6.39 17.97
N ARG A 39 13.01 -6.70 17.85
CA ARG A 39 13.47 -8.02 17.42
C ARG A 39 13.32 -9.10 18.48
N THR A 40 13.69 -8.84 19.73
CA THR A 40 13.78 -9.89 20.77
C THR A 40 12.54 -10.01 21.64
N LYS A 41 11.61 -9.06 21.55
CA LYS A 41 10.32 -9.06 22.27
C LYS A 41 9.14 -8.96 21.33
N GLY A 42 9.17 -8.03 20.36
CA GLY A 42 8.09 -7.90 19.38
C GLY A 42 7.98 -9.08 18.41
N HIS A 43 9.13 -9.57 17.92
CA HIS A 43 9.25 -10.70 17.00
C HIS A 43 10.16 -11.79 17.57
N GLU A 44 9.94 -12.17 18.83
CA GLU A 44 10.77 -13.13 19.58
C GLU A 44 10.92 -14.47 18.85
N ASP A 45 9.87 -14.92 18.15
CA ASP A 45 9.84 -16.14 17.33
C ASP A 45 10.85 -16.12 16.17
N LYS A 46 11.24 -14.93 15.71
CA LYS A 46 12.16 -14.71 14.59
C LYS A 46 13.47 -14.06 15.02
N GLN A 47 13.74 -13.88 16.32
CA GLN A 47 14.82 -13.01 16.79
C GLN A 47 16.24 -13.40 16.32
N HIS A 48 16.45 -14.67 15.94
CA HIS A 48 17.74 -15.21 15.49
C HIS A 48 17.89 -15.30 13.97
N GLU A 49 16.88 -14.86 13.21
CA GLU A 49 16.92 -14.92 11.75
C GLU A 49 18.03 -14.04 11.15
N PRO A 50 18.73 -14.50 10.11
CA PRO A 50 19.92 -13.82 9.60
C PRO A 50 19.62 -12.52 8.83
N TRP A 51 18.36 -12.31 8.44
CA TRP A 51 17.94 -11.17 7.62
C TRP A 51 17.64 -9.89 8.41
N TRP A 52 17.74 -9.89 9.74
CA TRP A 52 17.53 -8.68 10.53
C TRP A 52 18.59 -7.60 10.23
N PRO A 53 18.18 -6.37 9.85
CA PRO A 53 19.06 -5.22 9.78
C PRO A 53 19.87 -5.01 11.07
N LYS A 54 21.14 -4.65 10.94
CA LYS A 54 22.05 -4.36 12.06
C LYS A 54 22.16 -2.85 12.26
N LEU A 55 21.75 -2.36 13.43
CA LEU A 55 21.81 -0.94 13.80
C LEU A 55 23.02 -0.59 14.70
N ASP A 56 23.88 -1.56 14.97
CA ASP A 56 25.06 -1.46 15.83
C ASP A 56 26.39 -1.52 15.04
N SER A 57 26.34 -1.44 13.70
CA SER A 57 27.49 -1.53 12.81
C SER A 57 27.88 -0.17 12.20
N GLY A 58 29.01 -0.12 11.47
CA GLY A 58 29.40 1.04 10.67
C GLY A 58 28.39 1.43 9.57
N GLU A 59 27.40 0.58 9.30
CA GLU A 59 26.31 0.78 8.33
C GLU A 59 24.98 1.14 9.01
N ALA A 60 24.98 1.43 10.32
CA ALA A 60 23.77 1.66 11.12
C ALA A 60 22.81 2.69 10.52
N ARG A 61 23.33 3.72 9.84
CA ARG A 61 22.51 4.74 9.18
C ARG A 61 21.68 4.18 8.02
N GLU A 62 22.29 3.41 7.13
CA GLU A 62 21.59 2.85 5.98
C GLU A 62 20.59 1.78 6.43
N SER A 63 20.99 0.95 7.40
CA SER A 63 20.07 0.01 8.05
C SER A 63 18.88 0.72 8.69
N LEU A 64 19.08 1.85 9.37
CA LEU A 64 18.00 2.62 9.98
C LEU A 64 17.06 3.19 8.92
N ILE A 65 17.59 3.74 7.82
CA ILE A 65 16.79 4.22 6.69
C ILE A 65 15.95 3.08 6.12
N GLN A 66 16.54 1.91 5.91
CA GLN A 66 15.83 0.73 5.42
C GLN A 66 14.70 0.31 6.37
N VAL A 67 14.98 0.21 7.67
CA VAL A 67 14.00 -0.17 8.69
C VAL A 67 12.84 0.80 8.71
N LEU A 68 13.10 2.11 8.83
CA LEU A 68 12.05 3.13 8.91
C LEU A 68 11.24 3.20 7.61
N THR A 69 11.90 3.12 6.45
CA THR A 69 11.22 3.11 5.15
C THR A 69 10.32 1.89 5.02
N THR A 70 10.78 0.72 5.49
CA THR A 70 10.00 -0.53 5.47
C THR A 70 8.76 -0.42 6.35
N ILE A 71 8.91 0.10 7.58
CA ILE A 71 7.78 0.32 8.49
C ILE A 71 6.77 1.27 7.85
N ILE A 72 7.21 2.44 7.38
CA ILE A 72 6.34 3.41 6.71
C ILE A 72 5.63 2.75 5.52
N TRP A 73 6.35 2.04 4.66
CA TRP A 73 5.76 1.37 3.50
C TRP A 73 4.68 0.34 3.88
N ILE A 74 4.98 -0.52 4.86
CA ILE A 74 4.04 -1.57 5.32
C ILE A 74 2.78 -0.95 5.87
N THR A 75 2.90 0.05 6.74
CA THR A 75 1.75 0.66 7.43
C THR A 75 0.93 1.59 6.54
N SER A 76 1.43 1.94 5.36
CA SER A 76 0.76 2.88 4.45
C SER A 76 0.45 2.25 3.09
N GLY A 77 1.33 2.41 2.10
CA GLY A 77 1.11 2.00 0.72
C GLY A 77 0.84 0.50 0.56
N HIS A 78 1.56 -0.35 1.28
CA HIS A 78 1.31 -1.79 1.22
C HIS A 78 -0.08 -2.14 1.75
N HIS A 79 -0.43 -1.64 2.94
CA HIS A 79 -1.73 -1.83 3.54
C HIS A 79 -2.86 -1.32 2.62
N ALA A 80 -2.74 -0.09 2.12
CA ALA A 80 -3.73 0.50 1.22
C ALA A 80 -3.97 -0.34 -0.04
N ALA A 81 -2.89 -0.89 -0.62
CA ALA A 81 -2.96 -1.73 -1.81
C ALA A 81 -3.68 -3.07 -1.62
N VAL A 82 -3.77 -3.58 -0.40
CA VAL A 82 -4.42 -4.87 -0.09
C VAL A 82 -5.73 -4.71 0.68
N ASN A 83 -6.01 -3.52 1.23
CA ASN A 83 -7.16 -3.26 2.07
C ASN A 83 -8.34 -2.60 1.33
N PHE A 84 -8.13 -1.42 0.74
CA PHE A 84 -9.25 -0.59 0.23
C PHE A 84 -9.86 -1.10 -1.09
N GLY A 85 -9.27 -2.15 -1.68
CA GLY A 85 -9.83 -2.87 -2.82
C GLY A 85 -10.73 -4.04 -2.42
N GLN A 86 -10.86 -4.35 -1.12
CA GLN A 86 -11.60 -5.52 -0.67
C GLN A 86 -13.06 -5.50 -1.13
N TYR A 87 -13.84 -4.48 -0.77
CA TYR A 87 -15.22 -4.36 -1.21
C TYR A 87 -15.35 -4.14 -2.72
N PRO A 88 -14.60 -3.22 -3.34
CA PRO A 88 -14.80 -2.94 -4.76
C PRO A 88 -14.51 -4.14 -5.67
N TYR A 89 -13.57 -5.02 -5.30
CA TYR A 89 -13.33 -6.28 -6.04
C TYR A 89 -14.15 -7.47 -5.52
N ALA A 90 -14.41 -7.60 -4.22
CA ALA A 90 -15.02 -8.80 -3.64
C ALA A 90 -16.49 -8.63 -3.19
N GLY A 91 -17.06 -7.43 -3.30
CA GLY A 91 -18.48 -7.16 -3.03
C GLY A 91 -19.41 -7.92 -3.99
N TYR A 92 -18.94 -8.20 -5.21
CA TYR A 92 -19.55 -9.21 -6.08
C TYR A 92 -18.95 -10.59 -5.76
N ILE A 93 -19.58 -11.34 -4.86
CA ILE A 93 -19.07 -12.61 -4.30
C ILE A 93 -18.60 -13.61 -5.35
N PRO A 94 -19.26 -13.81 -6.51
CA PRO A 94 -18.74 -14.73 -7.54
C PRO A 94 -17.33 -14.38 -8.04
N ASN A 95 -16.90 -13.11 -7.95
CA ASN A 95 -15.54 -12.71 -8.30
C ASN A 95 -14.49 -13.16 -7.26
N ARG A 96 -14.88 -13.27 -5.98
CA ARG A 96 -14.01 -13.59 -4.84
C ARG A 96 -14.76 -14.39 -3.76
N PRO A 97 -15.13 -15.65 -4.03
CA PRO A 97 -15.80 -16.48 -3.04
C PRO A 97 -14.87 -16.78 -1.87
N THR A 98 -15.35 -16.60 -0.63
CA THR A 98 -14.55 -16.81 0.58
C THR A 98 -14.47 -18.27 1.03
N ILE A 99 -15.44 -19.09 0.61
CA ILE A 99 -15.49 -20.53 0.88
C ILE A 99 -16.06 -21.28 -0.32
N ALA A 100 -15.76 -22.58 -0.37
CA ALA A 100 -16.46 -23.56 -1.19
C ALA A 100 -17.22 -24.53 -0.26
N ARG A 101 -18.53 -24.70 -0.47
CA ARG A 101 -19.41 -25.54 0.36
C ARG A 101 -19.49 -27.00 -0.11
N GLN A 102 -18.99 -27.30 -1.30
CA GLN A 102 -19.06 -28.61 -1.92
C GLN A 102 -17.74 -28.92 -2.62
N ASN A 103 -17.43 -30.21 -2.75
CA ASN A 103 -16.30 -30.67 -3.56
C ASN A 103 -16.61 -30.44 -5.05
N ILE A 104 -15.59 -30.59 -5.90
CA ILE A 104 -15.81 -30.54 -7.35
C ILE A 104 -16.73 -31.71 -7.77
N PRO A 105 -17.67 -31.50 -8.72
CA PRO A 105 -18.64 -32.54 -9.09
C PRO A 105 -18.04 -33.89 -9.49
N LEU A 106 -16.83 -33.88 -10.07
CA LEU A 106 -16.10 -35.09 -10.45
C LEU A 106 -15.79 -36.01 -9.24
N GLU A 107 -15.47 -35.43 -8.08
CA GLU A 107 -15.17 -36.17 -6.85
C GLU A 107 -16.43 -36.67 -6.14
N MET A 108 -17.60 -36.14 -6.52
CA MET A 108 -18.90 -36.49 -5.94
C MET A 108 -19.62 -37.60 -6.73
N GLY A 109 -19.04 -38.05 -7.84
CA GLY A 109 -19.52 -39.18 -8.65
C GLY A 109 -20.47 -38.80 -9.80
N ASP A 110 -20.87 -39.81 -10.57
CA ASP A 110 -21.62 -39.64 -11.83
C ASP A 110 -22.92 -38.85 -11.69
N GLU A 111 -23.60 -38.97 -10.55
CA GLU A 111 -24.85 -38.25 -10.34
C GLU A 111 -24.63 -36.74 -10.17
N ALA A 112 -23.59 -36.34 -9.44
CA ALA A 112 -23.20 -34.94 -9.34
C ALA A 112 -22.76 -34.38 -10.70
N MET A 113 -22.06 -35.18 -11.50
CA MET A 113 -21.70 -34.82 -12.88
C MET A 113 -22.93 -34.65 -13.78
N LYS A 114 -23.97 -35.48 -13.65
CA LYS A 114 -25.25 -35.28 -14.38
C LYS A 114 -25.94 -33.97 -13.96
N ILE A 115 -25.97 -33.65 -12.67
CA ILE A 115 -26.55 -32.41 -12.15
C ILE A 115 -25.77 -31.20 -12.71
N TYR A 116 -24.44 -31.25 -12.67
CA TYR A 116 -23.57 -30.22 -13.24
C TYR A 116 -23.81 -30.04 -14.74
N ASN A 117 -23.85 -31.13 -15.52
CA ASN A 117 -24.09 -31.05 -16.97
C ASN A 117 -25.47 -30.47 -17.32
N LYS A 118 -26.46 -30.65 -16.44
CA LYS A 118 -27.81 -30.10 -16.62
C LYS A 118 -27.90 -28.62 -16.23
N ASN A 119 -27.19 -28.19 -15.18
CA ASN A 119 -27.24 -26.82 -14.68
C ASN A 119 -25.93 -26.41 -13.98
N PRO A 120 -24.88 -26.07 -14.75
CA PRO A 120 -23.56 -25.76 -14.21
C PRO A 120 -23.56 -24.49 -13.35
N ASP A 121 -24.37 -23.49 -13.72
CA ASP A 121 -24.47 -22.22 -12.99
C ASP A 121 -25.03 -22.44 -11.58
N LYS A 122 -26.07 -23.27 -11.45
CA LYS A 122 -26.62 -23.61 -10.14
C LYS A 122 -25.59 -24.35 -9.27
N VAL A 123 -24.86 -25.31 -9.83
CA VAL A 123 -23.82 -26.04 -9.09
C VAL A 123 -22.71 -25.09 -8.63
N LEU A 124 -22.31 -24.15 -9.48
CA LEU A 124 -21.33 -23.12 -9.12
C LEU A 124 -21.83 -22.25 -7.95
N LEU A 125 -23.07 -21.75 -8.02
CA LEU A 125 -23.67 -20.94 -6.94
C LEU A 125 -23.90 -21.75 -5.65
N ASP A 126 -24.21 -23.04 -5.77
CA ASP A 126 -24.31 -23.95 -4.62
C ASP A 126 -22.95 -24.23 -3.97
N THR A 127 -21.86 -24.16 -4.76
CA THR A 127 -20.48 -24.27 -4.27
C THR A 127 -20.04 -22.99 -3.56
N PHE A 128 -20.40 -21.81 -4.05
CA PHE A 128 -20.10 -20.53 -3.40
C PHE A 128 -20.81 -20.34 -2.05
N PRO A 129 -20.42 -19.34 -1.22
CA PRO A 129 -21.09 -19.10 0.05
C PRO A 129 -22.60 -18.92 -0.11
N SER A 130 -23.39 -19.30 0.90
CA SER A 130 -24.83 -19.05 0.89
C SER A 130 -25.12 -17.54 0.84
N GLN A 131 -26.37 -17.15 0.53
CA GLN A 131 -26.74 -15.74 0.53
C GLN A 131 -26.51 -15.06 1.89
N PHE A 132 -26.79 -15.76 2.99
CA PHE A 132 -26.56 -15.24 4.34
C PHE A 132 -25.06 -15.09 4.66
N GLN A 133 -24.24 -16.09 4.29
CA GLN A 133 -22.79 -16.01 4.44
C GLN A 133 -22.19 -14.88 3.60
N SER A 134 -22.66 -14.76 2.36
CA SER A 134 -22.30 -13.69 1.42
C SER A 134 -22.61 -12.31 2.00
N LEU A 135 -23.81 -12.11 2.54
CA LEU A 135 -24.21 -10.84 3.16
C LEU A 135 -23.28 -10.44 4.30
N ASN A 136 -22.96 -11.39 5.20
CA ASN A 136 -22.05 -11.12 6.31
C ASN A 136 -20.65 -10.70 5.83
N VAL A 137 -20.12 -11.37 4.80
CA VAL A 137 -18.83 -11.01 4.20
C VAL A 137 -18.89 -9.63 3.58
N ILE A 138 -19.90 -9.35 2.75
CA ILE A 138 -20.05 -8.06 2.05
C ILE A 138 -20.06 -6.90 3.05
N ILE A 139 -20.80 -7.02 4.16
CA ILE A 139 -20.85 -5.98 5.21
C ILE A 139 -19.46 -5.75 5.84
N VAL A 140 -18.72 -6.82 6.12
CA VAL A 140 -17.36 -6.70 6.67
C VAL A 140 -16.42 -6.04 5.67
N LEU A 141 -16.45 -6.45 4.40
CA LEU A 141 -15.58 -5.86 3.37
C LEU A 141 -15.89 -4.38 3.15
N ASP A 142 -17.17 -3.99 3.17
CA ASP A 142 -17.62 -2.61 3.01
C ASP A 142 -17.05 -1.73 4.12
N LEU A 143 -17.18 -2.19 5.37
CA LEU A 143 -16.59 -1.53 6.52
C LEU A 143 -15.08 -1.40 6.37
N LEU A 144 -14.37 -2.50 6.09
CA LEU A 144 -12.91 -2.51 6.01
C LEU A 144 -12.36 -1.68 4.84
N SER A 145 -13.16 -1.45 3.80
CA SER A 145 -12.75 -0.68 2.62
C SER A 145 -13.08 0.80 2.73
N SER A 146 -13.74 1.21 3.81
CA SER A 146 -14.14 2.60 4.01
C SER A 146 -13.05 3.42 4.69
N HIS A 147 -12.89 4.67 4.26
CA HIS A 147 -12.01 5.62 4.94
C HIS A 147 -12.77 6.40 6.02
N SER A 148 -12.09 6.66 7.15
CA SER A 148 -12.64 7.53 8.18
C SER A 148 -12.74 8.99 7.68
N PRO A 149 -13.79 9.73 8.06
CA PRO A 149 -13.87 11.18 7.88
C PRO A 149 -12.64 11.95 8.38
N ASP A 150 -12.01 11.44 9.44
CA ASP A 150 -10.84 12.05 10.10
C ASP A 150 -9.51 11.45 9.64
N GLU A 151 -9.51 10.70 8.52
CA GLU A 151 -8.33 9.98 8.02
C GLU A 151 -7.17 10.93 7.67
N GLN A 152 -5.96 10.53 8.05
CA GLN A 152 -4.73 11.26 7.74
C GLN A 152 -3.95 10.56 6.65
N TYR A 153 -4.05 11.13 5.45
CA TYR A 153 -3.34 10.63 4.29
C TYR A 153 -1.86 11.03 4.26
N MET A 154 -1.08 10.22 3.56
CA MET A 154 0.33 10.43 3.33
C MET A 154 0.60 11.79 2.67
N GLY A 155 1.44 12.59 3.33
CA GLY A 155 1.86 13.89 2.84
C GLY A 155 0.80 15.01 2.91
N THR A 156 -0.32 14.80 3.60
CA THR A 156 -1.36 15.84 3.78
C THR A 156 -1.26 16.56 5.12
N HIS A 157 -0.97 15.85 6.21
CA HIS A 157 -0.82 16.42 7.54
C HIS A 157 0.64 16.76 7.84
N VAL A 158 0.88 17.97 8.36
CA VAL A 158 2.21 18.43 8.79
C VAL A 158 2.20 18.51 10.31
N GLU A 159 3.05 17.72 10.97
CA GLU A 159 3.24 17.82 12.42
C GLU A 159 3.93 19.15 12.77
N PRO A 160 3.44 19.93 13.75
CA PRO A 160 4.07 21.17 14.19
C PRO A 160 5.58 21.03 14.47
N ALA A 161 6.01 19.92 15.09
CA ALA A 161 7.42 19.66 15.37
C ALA A 161 8.29 19.61 14.10
N TRP A 162 7.76 19.14 12.97
CA TRP A 162 8.48 19.10 11.69
C TRP A 162 8.72 20.49 11.11
N THR A 163 7.88 21.47 11.47
CA THR A 163 7.98 22.85 10.98
C THR A 163 8.96 23.71 11.77
N ALA A 164 9.36 23.25 12.96
CA ALA A 164 10.32 23.96 13.80
C ALA A 164 11.76 23.90 13.24
N ASP A 165 12.08 22.87 12.46
CA ASP A 165 13.35 22.73 11.75
C ASP A 165 13.13 22.92 10.24
N GLU A 166 13.79 23.93 9.65
CA GLU A 166 13.62 24.28 8.24
C GLU A 166 14.09 23.16 7.27
N LYS A 167 15.05 22.31 7.68
CA LYS A 167 15.48 21.18 6.86
C LYS A 167 14.41 20.08 6.85
N ILE A 168 13.83 19.76 8.01
CA ILE A 168 12.76 18.76 8.13
C ILE A 168 11.53 19.23 7.36
N LYS A 169 11.13 20.49 7.54
CA LYS A 169 10.04 21.13 6.81
C LYS A 169 10.25 21.06 5.30
N SER A 170 11.43 21.44 4.81
CA SER A 170 11.77 21.36 3.38
C SER A 170 11.72 19.93 2.85
N ALA A 171 12.22 18.95 3.62
CA ALA A 171 12.16 17.53 3.26
C ALA A 171 10.71 17.03 3.14
N PHE A 172 9.82 17.42 4.07
CA PHE A 172 8.40 17.08 4.00
C PHE A 172 7.73 17.66 2.74
N TYR A 173 7.97 18.94 2.41
CA TYR A 173 7.38 19.54 1.21
C TYR A 173 7.93 18.92 -0.08
N LYS A 174 9.21 18.55 -0.11
CA LYS A 174 9.77 17.78 -1.24
C LYS A 174 9.08 16.40 -1.36
N PHE A 175 8.85 15.71 -0.25
CA PHE A 175 8.12 14.45 -0.22
C PHE A 175 6.68 14.62 -0.75
N ARG A 176 5.95 15.62 -0.27
CA ARG A 176 4.61 15.97 -0.76
C ARG A 176 4.60 16.25 -2.27
N GLY A 177 5.57 17.00 -2.77
CA GLY A 177 5.73 17.25 -4.22
C GLY A 177 5.91 15.95 -5.03
N ARG A 178 6.71 15.00 -4.53
CA ARG A 178 6.89 13.69 -5.19
C ARG A 178 5.61 12.86 -5.21
N LEU A 179 4.77 12.93 -4.16
CA LEU A 179 3.46 12.27 -4.16
C LEU A 179 2.55 12.82 -5.26
N TRP A 180 2.55 14.13 -5.47
CA TRP A 180 1.83 14.76 -6.58
C TRP A 180 2.30 14.29 -7.96
N ASP A 181 3.60 14.07 -8.13
CA ASP A 181 4.11 13.52 -9.39
C ASP A 181 3.68 12.06 -9.61
N ILE A 182 3.56 11.28 -8.53
CA ILE A 182 2.98 9.92 -8.56
C ILE A 182 1.50 9.97 -8.97
N VAL A 183 0.71 10.89 -8.40
CA VAL A 183 -0.70 11.09 -8.78
C VAL A 183 -0.82 11.33 -10.29
N LYS A 184 -0.07 12.29 -10.83
CA LYS A 184 -0.06 12.60 -12.28
C LYS A 184 0.32 11.38 -13.11
N LYS A 185 1.32 10.62 -12.67
CA LYS A 185 1.80 9.42 -13.36
C LYS A 185 0.76 8.29 -13.38
N ILE A 186 0.06 8.06 -12.26
CA ILE A 186 -1.01 7.07 -12.17
C ILE A 186 -2.20 7.46 -13.05
N ASN A 187 -2.63 8.73 -12.99
CA ASN A 187 -3.71 9.22 -13.85
C ASN A 187 -3.38 9.01 -15.33
N LYS A 188 -2.18 9.44 -15.75
CA LYS A 188 -1.69 9.21 -17.12
C LYS A 188 -1.72 7.73 -17.51
N TRP A 189 -1.37 6.82 -16.61
CA TRP A 189 -1.40 5.38 -16.88
C TRP A 189 -2.79 4.78 -16.96
N ASN A 190 -3.73 5.32 -16.19
CA ASN A 190 -5.13 4.89 -16.23
C ASN A 190 -5.84 5.42 -17.49
N ASP A 191 -5.39 6.55 -18.04
CA ASP A 191 -5.91 7.13 -19.28
C ASP A 191 -5.26 6.57 -20.56
N ASP A 192 -4.17 5.80 -20.43
CA ASP A 192 -3.38 5.27 -21.55
C ASP A 192 -4.03 3.98 -22.12
N PRO A 193 -4.63 4.00 -23.33
CA PRO A 193 -5.31 2.84 -23.90
C PRO A 193 -4.38 1.67 -24.23
N THR A 194 -3.06 1.90 -24.26
CA THR A 194 -2.08 0.83 -24.46
C THR A 194 -1.89 -0.02 -23.19
N ARG A 195 -2.28 0.51 -22.02
CA ARG A 195 -2.21 -0.17 -20.72
C ARG A 195 -3.47 -0.95 -20.41
N LYS A 196 -3.66 -2.04 -21.15
CA LYS A 196 -4.87 -2.90 -21.07
C LYS A 196 -5.21 -3.44 -19.67
N ASN A 197 -4.24 -3.55 -18.76
CA ASN A 197 -4.48 -3.97 -17.38
C ASN A 197 -5.06 -2.86 -16.48
N ARG A 198 -5.24 -1.64 -17.02
CA ARG A 198 -5.69 -0.46 -16.28
C ARG A 198 -6.71 0.37 -17.07
N HIS A 199 -6.94 0.03 -18.34
CA HIS A 199 -7.76 0.77 -19.27
C HIS A 199 -8.46 -0.19 -20.24
N GLY A 200 -9.77 0.00 -20.44
CA GLY A 200 -10.58 -0.78 -21.37
C GLY A 200 -11.95 -1.14 -20.81
N ALA A 201 -12.80 -1.73 -21.66
CA ALA A 201 -14.13 -2.18 -21.23
C ALA A 201 -14.00 -3.27 -20.14
N GLY A 202 -14.70 -3.08 -19.02
CA GLY A 202 -14.67 -3.99 -17.88
C GLY A 202 -13.39 -3.93 -17.03
N VAL A 203 -12.48 -3.00 -17.29
CA VAL A 203 -11.26 -2.79 -16.50
C VAL A 203 -11.41 -1.53 -15.67
N VAL A 204 -11.42 -1.68 -14.34
CA VAL A 204 -11.46 -0.55 -13.40
C VAL A 204 -10.07 0.10 -13.35
N PRO A 205 -9.98 1.45 -13.42
CA PRO A 205 -8.73 2.16 -13.23
C PRO A 205 -8.12 1.83 -11.86
N TYR A 206 -6.86 1.39 -11.84
CA TYR A 206 -6.24 1.05 -10.55
C TYR A 206 -5.82 2.32 -9.80
N THR A 207 -6.45 2.58 -8.66
CA THR A 207 -6.20 3.78 -7.84
C THR A 207 -5.71 3.48 -6.42
N LEU A 208 -5.56 2.20 -6.03
CA LEU A 208 -5.21 1.81 -4.66
C LEU A 208 -3.87 2.36 -4.14
N LEU A 209 -2.94 2.66 -5.05
CA LEU A 209 -1.65 3.32 -4.72
C LEU A 209 -1.59 4.78 -5.21
N ARG A 210 -2.73 5.37 -5.51
CA ARG A 210 -2.83 6.79 -5.86
C ARG A 210 -2.93 7.60 -4.57
N PRO A 211 -1.96 8.47 -4.27
CA PRO A 211 -2.08 9.39 -3.13
C PRO A 211 -3.34 10.25 -3.23
N CYS A 212 -3.88 10.64 -2.08
CA CYS A 212 -5.01 11.57 -2.03
C CYS A 212 -4.55 12.96 -2.50
N ASP A 213 -5.26 13.55 -3.45
CA ASP A 213 -4.89 14.81 -4.11
C ASP A 213 -5.98 15.88 -4.03
N GLY A 214 -7.13 15.58 -3.43
CA GLY A 214 -8.20 16.55 -3.25
C GLY A 214 -9.37 15.97 -2.46
N ASN A 215 -9.88 16.80 -1.55
CA ASN A 215 -11.06 16.64 -0.71
C ASN A 215 -11.45 15.19 -0.28
N PRO A 216 -11.17 14.75 0.96
CA PRO A 216 -11.59 13.44 1.47
C PRO A 216 -13.12 13.24 1.52
N TRP A 217 -13.90 14.30 1.29
CA TRP A 217 -15.36 14.29 1.23
C TRP A 217 -15.92 14.10 -0.20
N ASP A 218 -15.09 13.99 -1.23
CA ASP A 218 -15.57 13.62 -2.57
C ASP A 218 -15.85 12.11 -2.58
N GLU A 219 -17.11 11.67 -2.63
CA GLU A 219 -17.48 10.24 -2.62
C GLU A 219 -16.79 9.42 -3.73
N LYS A 220 -16.40 10.06 -4.84
CA LYS A 220 -15.59 9.41 -5.89
C LYS A 220 -14.14 9.15 -5.47
N SER A 221 -13.68 9.82 -4.42
CA SER A 221 -12.38 9.65 -3.76
C SER A 221 -12.40 8.62 -2.62
N VAL A 222 -13.57 8.10 -2.22
CA VAL A 222 -13.71 7.33 -0.97
C VAL A 222 -13.55 5.82 -1.18
N MET A 223 -13.82 5.27 -2.37
CA MET A 223 -13.58 3.86 -2.64
C MET A 223 -12.33 3.68 -3.50
N GLU A 224 -11.37 2.90 -2.99
CA GLU A 224 -10.10 2.50 -3.66
C GLU A 224 -8.98 3.55 -3.80
N MET A 225 -9.04 4.76 -3.23
CA MET A 225 -7.93 5.72 -3.37
C MET A 225 -7.59 6.44 -2.07
N GLY A 226 -6.38 6.99 -2.04
CA GLY A 226 -5.82 7.58 -0.83
C GLY A 226 -4.99 6.56 -0.06
N ILE A 227 -3.82 6.99 0.38
CA ILE A 227 -2.89 6.17 1.15
C ILE A 227 -2.84 6.76 2.56
N PRO A 228 -3.48 6.14 3.57
CA PRO A 228 -3.35 6.52 4.97
C PRO A 228 -1.90 6.42 5.46
N ASN A 229 -1.56 7.13 6.52
CA ASN A 229 -0.24 7.01 7.17
C ASN A 229 -0.07 5.70 7.95
N SER A 230 -1.19 5.05 8.33
CA SER A 230 -1.20 3.92 9.25
C SER A 230 -2.26 2.87 8.90
N ILE A 231 -2.14 1.70 9.55
CA ILE A 231 -3.18 0.68 9.59
C ILE A 231 -4.17 1.09 10.69
N TYR A 232 -5.29 1.69 10.28
CA TYR A 232 -6.37 2.11 11.18
C TYR A 232 -7.61 1.20 11.07
N ILE A 233 -7.82 0.61 9.89
CA ILE A 233 -8.94 -0.29 9.58
C ILE A 233 -8.44 -1.53 8.86
#